data_AF-A0A9R1PF25-F1
#
_entry.id   AF-A0A9R1PF25-F1
#
_cell.length_a   1.000
_cell.length_b   1.000
_cell.length_c   1.000
_cell.angle_alpha   90.00
_cell.angle_beta   90.00
_cell.angle_gamma   90.00
#
_symmetry.space_group_name_H-M   'P 1'
#
loop_
_entity.id
_entity.type
_entity.pdbx_description
1 polymer ?
#
loop_
_entity_poly.entity_id
_entity_poly.type
_entity_poly.pdbx_seq_one_letter_code
_entity_poly.pdbx_strand_id
1 'polypeptide(L)'
;MVSCAESIGVPRGSRMFMYAVRAVAFQSEEKIAAKVDYLKTTLRWSDDEVGIALTKSPGLLRHSNERLRRTSEFLIFEVGLEPAYIAHRPALLTYSLEGRLRARYYLVKFLKANGFLERDVSYFSIVQKSEKVFMEKFICPHKEAAPHLADDYVNACRGQVPTRLRFA
;
A
#
# COMPACT_ATOMS: atom_id res chain seq x y z
N MET A 1 27.28 4.27 4.75
CA MET A 1 25.89 4.33 5.29
C MET A 1 25.32 5.74 5.27
N VAL A 2 25.95 6.74 5.93
CA VAL A 2 25.46 8.14 5.93
C VAL A 2 25.43 8.74 4.51
N SER A 3 26.52 8.61 3.75
CA SER A 3 26.60 9.03 2.33
C SER A 3 25.58 8.33 1.44
N CYS A 4 25.32 7.04 1.70
CA CYS A 4 24.36 6.25 0.93
C CYS A 4 22.89 6.59 1.26
N ALA A 5 22.60 7.06 2.49
CA ALA A 5 21.29 7.59 2.83
C ALA A 5 21.01 8.92 2.09
N GLU A 6 22.05 9.72 1.85
CA GLU A 6 21.96 10.93 1.06
C GLU A 6 21.80 10.62 -0.44
N SER A 7 22.47 9.58 -0.95
CA SER A 7 22.38 9.18 -2.36
C SER A 7 21.00 8.63 -2.75
N ILE A 8 20.20 8.15 -1.80
CA ILE A 8 18.79 7.79 -2.04
C ILE A 8 17.82 8.98 -1.87
N GLY A 9 18.34 10.21 -1.82
CA GLY A 9 17.56 11.45 -1.84
C GLY A 9 17.03 11.92 -0.48
N VAL A 10 17.45 11.32 0.64
CA VAL A 10 16.94 11.68 1.99
C VAL A 10 17.89 12.66 2.68
N PRO A 11 17.48 13.93 2.94
CA PRO A 11 18.34 14.91 3.59
C PRO A 11 18.65 14.57 5.06
N ARG A 12 19.84 14.90 5.55
CA ARG A 12 20.26 14.67 6.97
C ARG A 12 19.31 15.27 8.00
N GLY A 13 18.72 16.44 7.70
CA GLY A 13 17.75 17.11 8.58
C GLY A 13 16.35 16.48 8.59
N SER A 14 16.08 15.47 7.74
CA SER A 14 14.79 14.83 7.65
C SER A 14 14.57 13.83 8.79
N ARG A 15 13.33 13.76 9.31
CA ARG A 15 12.90 12.68 10.23
C ARG A 15 13.04 11.28 9.59
N MET A 16 13.08 11.21 8.26
CA MET A 16 13.30 9.97 7.52
C MET A 16 14.76 9.52 7.47
N PHE A 17 15.71 10.37 7.84
CA PHE A 17 17.14 10.08 7.69
C PHE A 17 17.59 8.85 8.48
N MET A 18 17.13 8.68 9.72
CA MET A 18 17.43 7.47 10.50
C MET A 18 16.85 6.21 9.84
N TYR A 19 15.64 6.30 9.26
CA TYR A 19 15.03 5.18 8.54
C TYR A 19 15.78 4.87 7.24
N ALA A 20 16.30 5.90 6.57
CA ALA A 20 17.16 5.76 5.39
C ALA A 20 18.47 5.06 5.72
N VAL A 21 19.17 5.50 6.78
CA VAL A 21 20.39 4.84 7.28
C VAL A 21 20.11 3.37 7.60
N ARG A 22 19.01 3.07 8.31
CA ARG A 22 18.60 1.68 8.60
C ARG A 22 18.21 0.89 7.35
N ALA A 23 17.67 1.55 6.33
CA ALA A 23 17.29 0.91 5.09
C ALA A 23 18.52 0.43 4.31
N VAL A 24 19.55 1.27 4.23
CA VAL A 24 20.79 0.97 3.48
C VAL A 24 21.86 0.25 4.31
N ALA A 25 21.69 0.18 5.63
CA ALA A 25 22.64 -0.49 6.52
C ALA A 25 22.87 -1.95 6.09
N PHE A 26 24.14 -2.35 6.07
CA PHE A 26 24.59 -3.71 5.68
C PHE A 26 24.24 -4.12 4.24
N GLN A 27 23.93 -3.16 3.37
CA GLN A 27 23.78 -3.38 1.93
C GLN A 27 24.96 -2.78 1.17
N SER A 28 25.39 -3.44 0.10
CA SER A 28 26.34 -2.87 -0.84
C SER A 28 25.63 -1.89 -1.78
N GLU A 29 26.38 -0.99 -2.39
CA GLU A 29 25.82 0.00 -3.33
C GLU A 29 25.18 -0.69 -4.53
N GLU A 30 25.76 -1.80 -5.02
CA GLU A 30 25.20 -2.58 -6.13
C GLU A 30 23.85 -3.21 -5.76
N LYS A 31 23.69 -3.70 -4.52
CA LYS A 31 22.41 -4.26 -4.05
C LYS A 31 21.34 -3.19 -3.98
N ILE A 32 21.70 -1.99 -3.57
CA ILE A 32 20.78 -0.84 -3.50
C ILE A 32 20.39 -0.41 -4.90
N ALA A 33 21.36 -0.24 -5.81
CA ALA A 33 21.10 0.13 -7.20
C ALA A 33 20.18 -0.90 -7.89
N ALA A 34 20.49 -2.19 -7.78
CA ALA A 34 19.65 -3.27 -8.32
C ALA A 34 18.23 -3.24 -7.74
N LYS A 35 18.09 -2.87 -6.47
CA LYS A 35 16.79 -2.73 -5.81
C LYS A 35 16.00 -1.52 -6.32
N VAL A 36 16.66 -0.40 -6.57
CA VAL A 36 16.08 0.80 -7.17
C VAL A 36 15.59 0.51 -8.58
N ASP A 37 16.41 -0.13 -9.42
CA ASP A 37 16.04 -0.52 -10.78
C ASP A 37 14.88 -1.51 -10.79
N TYR A 38 14.87 -2.44 -9.84
CA TYR A 38 13.74 -3.35 -9.65
C TYR A 38 12.44 -2.59 -9.32
N LEU A 39 12.48 -1.60 -8.43
CA LEU A 39 11.32 -0.77 -8.10
C LEU A 39 10.84 0.03 -9.31
N LYS A 40 11.76 0.67 -10.04
CA LYS A 40 11.46 1.40 -11.29
C LYS A 40 10.75 0.50 -12.29
N THR A 41 11.29 -0.68 -12.56
CA THR A 41 10.74 -1.62 -13.54
C THR A 41 9.38 -2.17 -13.11
N THR A 42 9.26 -2.59 -11.85
CA THR A 42 8.04 -3.23 -11.32
C THR A 42 6.88 -2.25 -11.23
N LEU A 43 7.14 -1.01 -10.82
CA LEU A 43 6.11 0.01 -10.63
C LEU A 43 5.98 0.95 -11.83
N ARG A 44 6.83 0.81 -12.85
CA ARG A 44 6.92 1.70 -14.01
C ARG A 44 7.22 3.15 -13.61
N TRP A 45 8.08 3.31 -12.63
CA TRP A 45 8.50 4.63 -12.14
C TRP A 45 9.68 5.17 -12.94
N SER A 46 9.62 6.47 -13.20
CA SER A 46 10.75 7.32 -13.55
C SER A 46 11.74 7.48 -12.38
N ASP A 47 12.91 8.04 -12.67
CA ASP A 47 13.91 8.37 -11.65
C ASP A 47 13.37 9.35 -10.58
N ASP A 48 12.57 10.33 -11.01
CA ASP A 48 11.95 11.28 -10.09
C ASP A 48 10.92 10.59 -9.17
N GLU A 49 10.08 9.72 -9.72
CA GLU A 49 9.06 9.00 -8.95
C GLU A 49 9.66 8.05 -7.92
N VAL A 50 10.70 7.28 -8.29
CA VAL A 50 11.38 6.41 -7.33
C VAL A 50 12.10 7.23 -6.25
N GLY A 51 12.67 8.39 -6.62
CA GLY A 51 13.25 9.34 -5.67
C GLY A 51 12.23 9.86 -4.65
N ILE A 52 11.05 10.28 -5.10
CA ILE A 52 9.95 10.71 -4.24
C ILE A 52 9.53 9.58 -3.28
N ALA A 53 9.37 8.37 -3.80
CA ALA A 53 8.94 7.22 -3.02
C ALA A 53 9.97 6.83 -1.95
N LEU A 54 11.25 6.77 -2.30
CA LEU A 54 12.33 6.41 -1.38
C LEU A 54 12.59 7.49 -0.34
N THR A 55 12.42 8.77 -0.70
CA THR A 55 12.51 9.88 0.26
C THR A 55 11.47 9.76 1.37
N LYS A 56 10.24 9.36 1.00
CA LYS A 56 9.11 9.19 1.91
C LYS A 56 9.09 7.84 2.63
N SER A 57 9.67 6.80 2.03
CA SER A 57 9.66 5.45 2.59
C SER A 57 10.90 4.64 2.20
N PRO A 58 12.08 4.95 2.78
CA PRO A 58 13.33 4.24 2.49
C PRO A 58 13.26 2.73 2.75
N GLY A 59 12.38 2.32 3.66
CA GLY A 59 12.16 0.91 4.02
C GLY A 59 11.74 0.01 2.85
N LEU A 60 11.28 0.58 1.72
CA LEU A 60 10.99 -0.17 0.50
C LEU A 60 12.19 -0.98 0.01
N LEU A 61 13.41 -0.47 0.23
CA LEU A 61 14.65 -1.18 -0.12
C LEU A 61 14.81 -2.52 0.61
N ARG A 62 14.12 -2.72 1.73
CA ARG A 62 14.22 -3.92 2.57
C ARG A 62 13.09 -4.92 2.35
N HIS A 63 12.04 -4.57 1.62
CA HIS A 63 10.98 -5.54 1.31
C HIS A 63 11.47 -6.58 0.31
N SER A 64 10.91 -7.79 0.33
CA SER A 64 11.24 -8.79 -0.69
C SER A 64 10.69 -8.37 -2.06
N ASN A 65 11.38 -8.76 -3.13
CA ASN A 65 10.93 -8.50 -4.51
C ASN A 65 9.54 -9.10 -4.74
N GLU A 66 9.33 -10.35 -4.32
CA GLU A 66 8.03 -11.03 -4.45
C GLU A 66 6.87 -10.25 -3.81
N ARG A 67 7.09 -9.71 -2.61
CA ARG A 67 6.06 -8.90 -1.93
C ARG A 67 5.75 -7.64 -2.72
N LEU A 68 6.78 -6.93 -3.18
CA LEU A 68 6.64 -5.70 -3.95
C LEU A 68 5.91 -5.97 -5.27
N ARG A 69 6.28 -7.05 -5.99
CA ARG A 69 5.60 -7.47 -7.23
C ARG A 69 4.11 -7.70 -7.00
N ARG A 70 3.74 -8.60 -6.10
CA ARG A 70 2.31 -8.92 -5.85
C ARG A 70 1.51 -7.70 -5.43
N THR A 71 2.11 -6.84 -4.60
CA THR A 71 1.45 -5.61 -4.14
C THR A 71 1.30 -4.61 -5.28
N SER A 72 2.31 -4.46 -6.14
CA SER A 72 2.25 -3.58 -7.30
C SER A 72 1.21 -4.03 -8.33
N GLU A 73 1.15 -5.34 -8.61
CA GLU A 73 0.20 -5.91 -9.56
C GLU A 73 -1.23 -5.66 -9.09
N PHE A 74 -1.50 -5.90 -7.81
CA PHE A 74 -2.79 -5.60 -7.22
C PHE A 74 -3.15 -4.11 -7.31
N LEU A 75 -2.25 -3.21 -6.90
CA LEU A 75 -2.53 -1.77 -6.88
C LEU A 75 -2.72 -1.19 -8.28
N ILE A 76 -1.95 -1.64 -9.26
CA ILE A 76 -2.00 -1.10 -10.63
C ILE A 76 -3.12 -1.75 -11.44
N PHE A 77 -3.18 -3.09 -11.48
CA PHE A 77 -4.09 -3.79 -12.39
C PHE A 77 -5.47 -4.04 -11.81
N GLU A 78 -5.57 -4.29 -10.50
CA GLU A 78 -6.85 -4.64 -9.88
C GLU A 78 -7.53 -3.41 -9.26
N VAL A 79 -6.77 -2.57 -8.57
CA VAL A 79 -7.30 -1.30 -8.02
C VAL A 79 -7.33 -0.19 -9.07
N GLY A 80 -6.48 -0.25 -10.10
CA GLY A 80 -6.44 0.76 -11.16
C GLY A 80 -5.69 2.04 -10.79
N LEU A 81 -4.73 1.98 -9.87
CA LEU A 81 -3.96 3.17 -9.47
C LEU A 81 -2.84 3.47 -10.45
N GLU A 82 -2.67 4.76 -10.76
CA GLU A 82 -1.55 5.24 -11.56
C GLU A 82 -0.21 5.07 -10.82
N PRO A 83 0.88 4.67 -11.52
CA PRO A 83 2.23 4.62 -10.94
C PRO A 83 2.64 5.87 -10.17
N ALA A 84 2.44 7.06 -10.75
CA ALA A 84 2.75 8.35 -10.13
C ALA A 84 2.00 8.55 -8.81
N TYR A 85 0.73 8.14 -8.75
CA TYR A 85 -0.08 8.22 -7.55
C TYR A 85 0.50 7.36 -6.41
N ILE A 86 1.01 6.17 -6.73
CA ILE A 86 1.67 5.25 -5.79
C ILE A 86 3.01 5.83 -5.33
N ALA A 87 3.81 6.41 -6.22
CA ALA A 87 5.10 7.04 -5.89
C ALA A 87 4.96 8.12 -4.81
N HIS A 88 3.88 8.91 -4.90
CA HIS A 88 3.59 9.96 -3.93
C HIS A 88 3.06 9.42 -2.59
N ARG A 89 2.63 8.15 -2.54
CA ARG A 89 2.00 7.47 -1.39
C ARG A 89 2.62 6.07 -1.16
N PRO A 90 3.95 5.99 -0.94
CA PRO A 90 4.66 4.70 -0.90
C PRO A 90 4.25 3.82 0.29
N ALA A 91 3.56 4.38 1.29
CA ALA A 91 2.94 3.61 2.37
C ALA A 91 1.99 2.50 1.86
N LEU A 92 1.39 2.67 0.67
CA LEU A 92 0.59 1.63 0.01
C LEU A 92 1.36 0.32 -0.15
N LEU A 93 2.66 0.38 -0.46
CA LEU A 93 3.53 -0.78 -0.68
C LEU A 93 3.98 -1.44 0.64
N THR A 94 3.75 -0.78 1.77
CA THR A 94 4.15 -1.26 3.10
C THR A 94 3.05 -2.04 3.81
N TYR A 95 1.77 -1.79 3.45
CA TYR A 95 0.63 -2.46 4.07
C TYR A 95 0.55 -3.95 3.71
N SER A 96 -0.19 -4.71 4.52
CA SER A 96 -0.52 -6.11 4.23
C SER A 96 -1.37 -6.18 2.97
N LEU A 97 -0.93 -6.96 1.97
CA LEU A 97 -1.67 -7.16 0.73
C LEU A 97 -3.04 -7.78 1.02
N GLU A 98 -3.07 -8.91 1.70
CA GLU A 98 -4.34 -9.59 2.03
C GLU A 98 -5.09 -8.84 3.13
N GLY A 99 -4.43 -8.65 4.28
CA GLY A 99 -5.08 -8.23 5.51
C GLY A 99 -5.58 -6.79 5.53
N ARG A 100 -5.11 -5.94 4.61
CA ARG A 100 -5.49 -4.52 4.59
C ARG A 100 -5.84 -4.02 3.20
N LEU A 101 -5.01 -4.27 2.18
CA LEU A 101 -5.28 -3.73 0.85
C LEU A 101 -6.49 -4.43 0.23
N ARG A 102 -6.41 -5.74 -0.02
CA ARG A 102 -7.49 -6.54 -0.61
C ARG A 102 -8.75 -6.53 0.24
N ALA A 103 -8.63 -6.80 1.55
CA ALA A 103 -9.78 -6.83 2.44
C ALA A 103 -10.62 -5.53 2.37
N ARG A 104 -9.95 -4.37 2.37
CA ARG A 104 -10.63 -3.08 2.31
C ARG A 104 -11.08 -2.70 0.91
N TYR A 105 -10.33 -3.10 -0.13
CA TYR A 105 -10.74 -2.92 -1.52
C TYR A 105 -12.07 -3.62 -1.81
N TYR A 106 -12.17 -4.92 -1.52
CA TYR A 106 -13.39 -5.69 -1.81
C TYR A 106 -14.56 -5.26 -0.95
N LEU A 107 -14.33 -4.93 0.33
CA LEU A 107 -15.38 -4.38 1.18
C LEU A 107 -15.93 -3.06 0.63
N VAL A 108 -15.07 -2.14 0.19
CA VAL A 108 -15.52 -0.88 -0.39
C VAL A 108 -16.21 -1.10 -1.73
N LYS A 109 -15.73 -2.02 -2.57
CA LYS A 109 -16.41 -2.43 -3.81
C LYS A 109 -17.83 -2.93 -3.50
N PHE A 110 -17.99 -3.71 -2.43
CA PHE A 110 -19.29 -4.17 -1.93
C PHE A 110 -20.21 -3.03 -1.50
N LEU A 111 -19.70 -2.12 -0.68
CA LEU A 111 -20.50 -0.98 -0.22
C LEU A 111 -20.97 -0.11 -1.39
N LYS A 112 -20.11 0.14 -2.39
CA LYS A 112 -20.49 0.91 -3.58
C LYS A 112 -21.56 0.19 -4.40
N ALA A 113 -21.37 -1.11 -4.67
CA ALA A 113 -22.32 -1.89 -5.47
C ALA A 113 -23.72 -1.99 -4.84
N ASN A 114 -23.81 -1.93 -3.51
CA ASN A 114 -25.07 -1.98 -2.77
C ASN A 114 -25.63 -0.60 -2.40
N GLY A 115 -25.06 0.49 -2.92
CA GLY A 115 -25.52 1.86 -2.64
C GLY A 115 -25.24 2.34 -1.21
N PHE A 116 -24.41 1.63 -0.44
CA PHE A 116 -24.04 1.99 0.93
C PHE A 116 -22.93 3.06 0.98
N LEU A 117 -22.29 3.35 -0.15
CA LEU A 117 -21.26 4.38 -0.25
C LEU A 117 -21.47 5.22 -1.52
N GLU A 118 -22.07 6.39 -1.36
CA GLU A 118 -22.39 7.31 -2.48
C GLU A 118 -21.21 8.14 -2.97
N ARG A 119 -20.21 8.38 -2.11
CA ARG A 119 -19.06 9.25 -2.45
C ARG A 119 -17.87 8.43 -2.90
N ASP A 120 -17.23 8.89 -3.97
CA ASP A 120 -15.91 8.41 -4.36
C ASP A 120 -14.86 8.87 -3.34
N VAL A 121 -14.44 7.93 -2.50
CA VAL A 121 -13.34 8.12 -1.55
C VAL A 121 -12.06 7.57 -2.16
N SER A 122 -10.99 8.37 -2.14
CA SER A 122 -9.65 7.92 -2.55
C SER A 122 -9.26 6.63 -1.82
N TYR A 123 -8.81 5.63 -2.58
CA TYR A 123 -8.39 4.34 -2.05
C TYR A 123 -7.34 4.47 -0.94
N PHE A 124 -6.37 5.38 -1.10
CA PHE A 124 -5.36 5.64 -0.06
C PHE A 124 -6.00 6.12 1.24
N SER A 125 -7.02 6.99 1.14
CA SER A 125 -7.73 7.55 2.30
C SER A 125 -8.50 6.49 3.09
N ILE A 126 -8.82 5.36 2.47
CA ILE A 126 -9.48 4.21 3.06
C ILE A 126 -8.46 3.32 3.76
N VAL A 127 -7.41 2.89 3.04
CA VAL A 127 -6.43 1.92 3.58
C VAL A 127 -5.52 2.51 4.65
N GLN A 128 -5.31 3.84 4.67
CA GLN A 128 -4.52 4.49 5.71
C GLN A 128 -5.20 4.52 7.09
N LYS A 129 -6.51 4.28 7.17
CA LYS A 129 -7.25 4.35 8.43
C LYS A 129 -6.81 3.23 9.39
N SER A 130 -6.80 3.52 10.68
CA SER A 130 -6.66 2.46 11.69
C SER A 130 -7.84 1.48 11.59
N GLU A 131 -7.66 0.29 12.14
CA GLU A 131 -8.69 -0.75 12.09
C GLU A 131 -10.01 -0.30 12.71
N LYS A 132 -9.93 0.27 13.92
CA LYS A 132 -11.06 0.86 14.63
C LYS A 132 -11.81 1.89 13.76
N VAL A 133 -11.09 2.87 13.21
CA VAL A 133 -11.70 3.95 12.41
C VAL A 133 -12.28 3.41 11.10
N PHE A 134 -11.68 2.37 10.52
CA PHE A 134 -12.22 1.72 9.32
C PHE A 134 -13.54 1.02 9.64
N MET A 135 -13.60 0.21 10.70
CA MET A 135 -14.82 -0.50 11.09
C MET A 135 -15.96 0.47 11.44
N GLU A 136 -15.67 1.52 12.22
CA GLU A 136 -16.66 2.55 12.60
C GLU A 136 -17.26 3.26 11.39
N LYS A 137 -16.47 3.49 10.33
CA LYS A 137 -16.92 4.25 9.16
C LYS A 137 -17.55 3.42 8.05
N PHE A 138 -17.08 2.18 7.85
CA PHE A 138 -17.44 1.38 6.67
C PHE A 138 -18.20 0.09 7.01
N ILE A 139 -18.28 -0.31 8.27
CA ILE A 139 -18.93 -1.57 8.67
C ILE A 139 -20.08 -1.29 9.64
N CYS A 140 -19.81 -0.59 10.74
CA CYS A 140 -20.81 -0.30 11.77
C CYS A 140 -22.11 0.35 11.25
N PRO A 141 -22.08 1.30 10.30
CA PRO A 141 -23.30 1.94 9.79
C PRO A 141 -24.23 0.99 9.02
N HIS A 142 -23.72 -0.16 8.57
CA HIS A 142 -24.45 -1.09 7.70
C HIS A 142 -24.76 -2.42 8.38
N LYS A 143 -24.62 -2.52 9.71
CA LYS A 143 -24.82 -3.78 10.45
C LYS A 143 -26.23 -4.36 10.29
N GLU A 144 -27.26 -3.51 10.23
CA GLU A 144 -28.64 -3.96 10.07
C GLU A 144 -28.93 -4.40 8.62
N ALA A 145 -28.46 -3.62 7.64
CA ALA A 145 -28.67 -3.90 6.23
C ALA A 145 -27.78 -5.03 5.68
N ALA A 146 -26.62 -5.27 6.28
CA ALA A 146 -25.63 -6.27 5.88
C ALA A 146 -25.05 -6.99 7.12
N PRO A 147 -25.81 -7.88 7.78
CA PRO A 147 -25.44 -8.47 9.07
C PRO A 147 -24.15 -9.31 9.03
N HIS A 148 -23.80 -9.88 7.88
CA HIS A 148 -22.58 -10.68 7.71
C HIS A 148 -21.33 -9.86 7.32
N LEU A 149 -21.47 -8.55 7.09
CA LEU A 149 -20.38 -7.73 6.55
C LEU A 149 -19.14 -7.71 7.45
N ALA A 150 -19.33 -7.72 8.77
CA ALA A 150 -18.23 -7.74 9.74
C ALA A 150 -17.46 -9.06 9.68
N ASP A 151 -18.16 -10.20 9.63
CA ASP A 151 -17.54 -11.52 9.53
C ASP A 151 -16.85 -11.70 8.17
N ASP A 152 -17.50 -11.24 7.10
CA ASP A 152 -16.94 -11.28 5.76
C ASP A 152 -15.64 -10.48 5.67
N TYR A 153 -15.57 -9.32 6.33
CA TYR A 153 -14.36 -8.52 6.42
C TYR A 153 -13.26 -9.22 7.23
N VAL A 154 -13.59 -9.81 8.39
CA VAL A 154 -12.61 -10.56 9.21
C VAL A 154 -12.02 -11.73 8.42
N ASN A 155 -12.84 -12.44 7.64
CA ASN A 155 -12.39 -13.51 6.76
C ASN A 155 -11.50 -12.97 5.63
N ALA A 156 -11.90 -11.85 5.00
CA ALA A 156 -11.08 -11.19 3.99
C ALA A 156 -9.72 -10.74 4.54
N CYS A 157 -9.65 -10.26 5.79
CA CYS A 157 -8.39 -9.91 6.45
C CYS A 157 -7.45 -11.11 6.65
N ARG A 158 -7.97 -12.34 6.62
CA ARG A 158 -7.19 -13.59 6.67
C ARG A 158 -6.81 -14.13 5.28
N GLY A 159 -7.09 -13.36 4.22
CA GLY A 159 -6.91 -13.79 2.82
C GLY A 159 -8.05 -14.67 2.30
N GLN A 160 -9.07 -14.93 3.12
CA GLN A 160 -10.25 -15.70 2.73
C GLN A 160 -11.34 -14.74 2.26
N VAL A 161 -11.10 -14.05 1.14
CA VAL A 161 -12.07 -13.08 0.60
C VAL A 161 -13.37 -13.83 0.28
N PRO A 162 -14.48 -13.59 1.00
CA PRO A 162 -15.73 -14.32 0.79
C PRO A 162 -16.32 -14.02 -0.58
N THR A 163 -17.03 -14.99 -1.16
CA THR A 163 -17.69 -14.83 -2.47
C THR A 163 -18.62 -13.62 -2.51
N ARG A 164 -19.25 -13.28 -1.38
CA ARG A 164 -20.13 -12.10 -1.25
C ARG A 164 -19.42 -10.76 -1.49
N LEU A 165 -18.11 -10.69 -1.29
CA LEU A 165 -17.30 -9.51 -1.57
C LEU A 165 -16.66 -9.53 -2.97
N ARG A 166 -16.71 -10.67 -3.67
CA ARG A 166 -16.17 -10.84 -5.01
C ARG A 166 -17.29 -10.62 -6.03
N PHE A 167 -17.39 -9.39 -6.53
CA PHE A 167 -18.20 -9.10 -7.71
C PHE A 167 -17.50 -9.66 -8.95
N ALA A 168 -18.24 -10.45 -9.74
CA ALA A 168 -17.82 -10.90 -11.07
C ALA A 168 -17.51 -9.70 -11.98
#